data_AF-A0A6F9C493-F1
#
_entry.id   AF-A0A6F9C493-F1
#
_cell.length_a   1.000
_cell.length_b   1.000
_cell.length_c   1.000
_cell.angle_alpha   90.00
_cell.angle_beta   90.00
_cell.angle_gamma   90.00
#
_symmetry.space_group_name_H-M   'P 1'
#
loop_
_entity.id
_entity.type
_entity.pdbx_description
1 polymer ?
#
loop_
_entity_poly.entity_id
_entity_poly.type
_entity_poly.pdbx_seq_one_letter_code
_entity_poly.pdbx_strand_id
1 'polypeptide(L)'
;MSYLPSKRNHMLLLYPREILILDLELSQTVGVVGIERSGVPFFQVIPCAQRDALFCLHENGCITLRVCRCTTAPDESGKLY
;
A
#
# COMPACT_ATOMS: atom_id res chain seq x y z
N MET A 1 -8.11 9.16 5.35
CA MET A 1 -7.51 8.00 6.05
C MET A 1 -8.33 6.78 5.66
N SER A 2 -7.71 5.71 5.18
CA SER A 2 -8.40 4.48 4.75
C SER A 2 -7.68 3.24 5.29
N TYR A 3 -8.40 2.15 5.54
CA TYR A 3 -7.85 0.90 6.09
C TYR A 3 -7.74 -0.16 5.00
N LEU A 4 -6.74 -1.04 5.09
CA LEU A 4 -6.67 -2.21 4.19
C LEU A 4 -7.69 -3.28 4.64
N PRO A 5 -8.62 -3.70 3.77
CA PRO A 5 -9.56 -4.77 4.10
C PRO A 5 -8.87 -6.14 4.21
N SER A 6 -7.78 -6.35 3.45
CA SER A 6 -7.08 -7.65 3.37
C SER A 6 -6.15 -7.90 4.56
N LYS A 7 -5.67 -6.86 5.24
CA LYS A 7 -4.77 -6.96 6.40
C LYS A 7 -5.33 -6.17 7.58
N ARG A 8 -5.69 -6.88 8.65
CA ARG A 8 -6.06 -6.24 9.92
C ARG A 8 -4.89 -5.37 10.41
N ASN A 9 -5.20 -4.27 11.07
CA ASN A 9 -4.25 -3.32 11.67
C ASN A 9 -3.36 -2.52 10.70
N HIS A 10 -3.63 -2.54 9.39
CA HIS A 10 -2.91 -1.70 8.43
C HIS A 10 -3.69 -0.43 8.07
N MET A 11 -3.05 0.72 8.26
CA MET A 11 -3.61 2.04 7.99
C MET A 11 -2.90 2.70 6.81
N LEU A 12 -3.67 3.29 5.89
CA LEU A 12 -3.15 4.07 4.78
C LEU A 12 -3.20 5.56 5.10
N LEU A 13 -2.03 6.19 5.02
CA LEU A 13 -1.88 7.63 5.11
C LEU A 13 -1.61 8.18 3.71
N LEU A 14 -2.58 8.94 3.19
CA LEU A 14 -2.53 9.51 1.86
C LEU A 14 -1.91 10.90 1.93
N TYR A 15 -0.76 11.08 1.29
CA TYR A 15 -0.20 12.39 0.97
C TYR A 15 -0.34 12.66 -0.53
N PRO A 16 -0.30 13.94 -0.95
CA PRO A 16 -0.40 14.30 -2.36
C PRO A 16 0.60 13.58 -3.26
N ARG A 17 1.80 13.23 -2.76
CA ARG A 17 2.88 12.63 -3.58
C ARG A 17 3.24 11.19 -3.24
N GLU A 18 2.76 10.71 -2.10
CA GLU A 18 3.13 9.40 -1.57
C GLU A 18 2.02 8.84 -0.68
N ILE A 19 1.97 7.53 -0.57
CA ILE A 19 1.03 6.82 0.30
C ILE A 19 1.86 6.01 1.27
N LEU A 20 1.70 6.26 2.56
CA LEU A 20 2.36 5.50 3.62
C LEU A 20 1.45 4.38 4.08
N ILE A 21 2.02 3.19 4.22
CA ILE A 21 1.35 2.02 4.78
C ILE A 21 1.92 1.84 6.19
N LEU A 22 1.07 2.06 7.19
CA LEU A 22 1.42 1.96 8.60
C LEU A 22 0.85 0.67 9.18
N ASP A 23 1.69 -0.07 9.89
CA ASP A 23 1.24 -1.16 10.75
C ASP A 23 0.97 -0.57 12.15
N LEU A 24 -0.28 -0.66 12.61
CA LEU A 24 -0.70 -0.11 13.90
C LEU A 24 -0.25 -0.97 15.08
N GLU A 25 0.06 -2.25 14.86
CA GLU A 25 0.55 -3.15 15.91
C GLU A 25 2.02 -2.86 16.22
N LEU A 26 2.83 -2.64 15.18
CA LEU A 26 4.23 -2.24 15.31
C LEU A 26 4.42 -0.72 15.40
N SER A 27 3.37 0.07 15.16
CA SER A 27 3.38 1.54 15.12
C SER A 27 4.47 2.13 14.21
N GLN A 28 4.71 1.50 13.06
CA GLN A 28 5.74 1.91 12.10
C GLN A 28 5.29 1.80 10.65
N THR A 29 5.99 2.52 9.76
CA THR A 29 5.76 2.45 8.31
C THR A 29 6.35 1.16 7.75
N VAL A 30 5.49 0.32 7.18
CA VAL A 30 5.87 -0.96 6.56
C VAL A 30 6.00 -0.86 5.03
N GLY A 31 5.54 0.23 4.43
CA GLY A 31 5.69 0.47 3.00
C GLY A 31 5.38 1.91 2.59
N VAL A 32 5.94 2.30 1.44
CA VAL A 32 5.72 3.60 0.82
C VAL A 32 5.40 3.39 -0.67
N VAL A 33 4.35 4.03 -1.15
CA VAL A 33 3.96 4.03 -2.56
C VAL A 33 4.04 5.46 -3.08
N GLY A 34 5.04 5.75 -3.91
CA GLY A 34 5.24 7.07 -4.50
C GLY A 34 4.54 7.26 -5.85
N ILE A 35 4.44 8.51 -6.29
CA ILE A 35 4.16 8.85 -7.70
C ILE A 35 5.43 8.61 -8.52
N GLU A 36 5.35 7.78 -9.56
CA GLU A 36 6.53 7.50 -10.41
C GLU A 36 6.55 8.24 -11.75
N ARG A 37 5.38 8.56 -12.34
CA ARG A 37 5.32 8.94 -13.76
C ARG A 37 4.58 10.22 -14.10
N SER A 38 3.46 10.54 -13.43
CA SER A 38 2.62 11.68 -13.83
C SER A 38 2.95 12.98 -13.13
N GLY A 39 3.58 12.92 -11.95
CA GLY A 39 3.73 14.08 -11.05
C GLY A 39 2.41 14.65 -10.52
N VAL A 40 1.26 14.12 -10.96
CA VAL A 40 -0.08 14.59 -10.60
C VAL A 40 -0.45 14.04 -9.24
N PRO A 41 -0.82 14.90 -8.27
CA PRO A 41 -1.11 14.48 -6.92
C PRO A 41 -2.19 13.39 -6.81
N PHE A 42 -2.05 12.55 -5.79
CA PHE A 42 -3.11 11.64 -5.38
C PHE A 42 -4.26 12.43 -4.73
N PHE A 43 -5.46 12.18 -5.20
CA PHE A 43 -6.70 12.71 -4.64
C PHE A 43 -7.34 11.72 -3.67
N GLN A 44 -7.36 10.43 -4.03
CA GLN A 44 -7.98 9.38 -3.23
C GLN A 44 -7.29 8.04 -3.47
N VAL A 45 -7.27 7.18 -2.44
CA VAL A 45 -6.84 5.78 -2.59
C VAL A 45 -7.94 4.83 -2.12
N ILE A 46 -8.21 3.81 -2.92
CA ILE A 46 -9.20 2.77 -2.64
C ILE A 46 -8.47 1.42 -2.59
N PRO A 47 -8.41 0.77 -1.43
CA PRO A 47 -7.82 -0.55 -1.31
C PRO A 47 -8.72 -1.62 -1.93
N CYS A 48 -8.12 -2.57 -2.65
CA CYS A 48 -8.85 -3.68 -3.24
C CYS A 48 -9.04 -4.79 -2.20
N ALA A 49 -10.27 -5.31 -2.07
CA ALA A 49 -10.56 -6.42 -1.15
C ALA A 49 -10.08 -7.78 -1.68
N GLN A 50 -9.91 -7.91 -3.00
CA GLN A 50 -9.62 -9.19 -3.66
C GLN A 50 -8.13 -9.48 -3.83
N ARG A 51 -7.26 -8.48 -3.66
CA ARG A 51 -5.81 -8.59 -3.85
C ARG A 51 -5.11 -7.49 -3.07
N ASP A 52 -3.84 -7.70 -2.70
CA ASP A 52 -2.96 -6.65 -2.16
C ASP A 52 -2.65 -5.60 -3.24
N ALA A 53 -3.62 -4.76 -3.53
CA ALA A 53 -3.56 -3.74 -4.56
C ALA A 53 -4.36 -2.50 -4.15
N LEU A 54 -3.93 -1.34 -4.64
CA LEU A 54 -4.49 -0.03 -4.35
C LEU A 54 -4.84 0.65 -5.67
N PHE A 55 -6.10 1.08 -5.81
CA PHE A 55 -6.50 2.02 -6.84
C PHE A 55 -6.17 3.43 -6.36
N CYS A 56 -5.34 4.14 -7.10
CA CYS A 56 -4.95 5.51 -6.81
C CYS A 56 -5.63 6.43 -7.82
N LEU A 57 -6.52 7.29 -7.33
CA LEU A 57 -7.17 8.34 -8.11
C LEU A 57 -6.29 9.59 -8.04
N HIS A 58 -6.02 10.16 -9.20
CA HIS A 58 -5.25 11.40 -9.34
C HIS A 58 -6.18 12.59 -9.62
N GLU A 59 -5.73 13.80 -9.28
CA GLU A 59 -6.52 15.04 -9.47
C GLU A 59 -6.90 15.30 -10.94
N ASN A 60 -6.11 14.81 -11.89
CA ASN A 60 -6.41 14.92 -13.33
C ASN A 60 -7.43 13.88 -13.83
N GLY A 61 -8.02 13.07 -12.94
CA GLY A 61 -8.94 11.99 -13.29
C GLY A 61 -8.25 10.71 -13.77
N CYS A 62 -6.92 10.65 -13.79
CA CYS A 62 -6.20 9.40 -14.07
C CYS A 62 -6.39 8.41 -12.90
N ILE A 63 -6.54 7.14 -13.23
CA ILE A 63 -6.62 6.05 -12.25
C ILE A 63 -5.44 5.12 -12.50
N THR A 64 -4.64 4.89 -11.47
CA THR A 64 -3.53 3.92 -11.52
C THR A 64 -3.78 2.78 -10.55
N LEU A 65 -3.35 1.57 -10.93
CA LEU A 65 -3.40 0.40 -10.07
C LEU A 65 -1.98 0.11 -9.58
N ARG A 66 -1.79 0.13 -8.26
CA ARG A 66 -0.55 -0.26 -7.60
C ARG A 66 -0.76 -1.63 -6.99
N VAL A 67 0.00 -2.63 -7.44
CA VAL A 67 -0.05 -3.98 -6.88
C VAL A 67 1.10 -4.14 -5.91
N CYS A 68 0.79 -4.34 -4.63
CA CYS A 68 1.78 -4.77 -3.64
C CYS A 68 2.03 -6.26 -3.82
N ARG A 69 3.25 -6.61 -4.22
CA ARG A 69 3.69 -8.00 -4.09
C ARG A 69 4.17 -8.15 -2.66
N CYS A 70 3.35 -8.77 -1.81
CA CYS A 70 3.84 -9.29 -0.55
C CYS A 70 4.91 -10.33 -0.90
N THR A 71 6.18 -9.95 -0.86
CA THR A 71 7.25 -10.93 -0.68
C THR A 71 7.01 -11.53 0.69
N THR A 72 6.36 -12.69 0.73
CA THR A 72 6.61 -13.64 1.82
C THR A 72 8.12 -13.75 1.89
N ALA A 73 8.74 -13.27 2.96
CA ALA A 73 10.10 -13.67 3.26
C ALA A 73 10.12 -15.20 3.16
N PRO A 74 11.10 -15.82 2.49
CA PRO A 74 11.22 -17.26 2.53
C PRO A 74 11.29 -17.66 4.01
N ASP A 75 10.39 -18.55 4.40
CA ASP A 75 10.34 -19.12 5.74
C ASP A 75 11.69 -19.79 6.01
N GLU A 76 12.56 -19.17 6.82
CA GLU A 76 13.83 -19.74 7.31
C GLU A 76 13.55 -20.81 8.38
N SER A 77 12.61 -21.72 8.12
CA SER A 77 12.24 -22.84 9.01
C SER A 77 12.77 -24.19 8.50
N GLY A 78 13.67 -24.18 7.50
CA GLY A 78 14.03 -25.38 6.73
C GLY A 78 15.51 -25.81 6.74
N LYS A 79 16.33 -25.47 7.73
CA LYS A 79 17.70 -26.03 7.86
C LYS A 79 18.13 -26.25 9.31
N LEU A 80 17.57 -27.29 9.93
CA LEU A 80 18.29 -28.12 10.89
C LEU A 80 18.11 -29.58 10.46
N TYR A 81 19.16 -30.37 10.67
CA TYR A 81 19.45 -31.74 10.23
C TYR A 81 20.26 -31.85 8.94
#